data_AF-A0A843CYJ4-F1
#
_entry.id   AF-A0A843CYJ4-F1
#
_cell.length_a   1.000
_cell.length_b   1.000
_cell.length_c   1.000
_cell.angle_alpha   90.00
_cell.angle_beta   90.00
_cell.angle_gamma   90.00
#
_symmetry.space_group_name_H-M   'P 1'
#
loop_
_entity.id
_entity.type
_entity.pdbx_description
1 polymer ?
#
loop_
_entity_poly.entity_id
_entity_poly.type
_entity_poly.pdbx_seq_one_letter_code
_entity_poly.pdbx_strand_id
1 'polypeptide(L)'
;MELGIMMCFITFIICGPAFILVGFLQYNKKTPAAFYSGENPPGSDELTDVAAWNKYHGYLWIAYGLLFILDPFLLLLSENIYTGIILLTAAVLLETAVMYIRHQRLIRKYRIRKTNRCRQQTDK
;
A
#
# COMPACT_ATOMS: atom_id res chain seq x y z
N MET A 1 -22.71 15.92 -16.18
CA MET A 1 -21.48 16.30 -15.45
C MET A 1 -21.63 15.96 -13.98
N GLU A 2 -22.69 16.43 -13.31
CA GLU A 2 -22.92 16.20 -11.86
C GLU A 2 -23.08 14.72 -11.47
N LEU A 3 -23.82 13.93 -12.27
CA LEU A 3 -23.96 12.49 -12.03
C LEU A 3 -22.59 11.77 -12.05
N GLY A 4 -21.70 12.15 -12.97
CA GLY A 4 -20.38 11.55 -13.09
C GLY A 4 -19.51 11.82 -11.86
N ILE A 5 -19.50 13.06 -11.37
CA ILE A 5 -18.77 13.44 -10.16
C ILE A 5 -19.34 12.69 -8.95
N MET A 6 -20.67 12.62 -8.80
CA MET A 6 -21.30 11.88 -7.72
C MET A 6 -20.92 10.39 -7.72
N MET A 7 -20.89 9.75 -8.90
CA MET A 7 -20.46 8.35 -9.04
C MET A 7 -18.98 8.16 -8.68
N CYS A 8 -18.11 9.13 -9.00
CA CYS A 8 -16.72 9.11 -8.52
C CYS A 8 -16.67 9.10 -7.00
N PHE A 9 -17.29 10.09 -6.33
CA PHE A 9 -17.30 10.16 -4.86
C PHE A 9 -17.79 8.87 -4.20
N ILE A 10 -18.88 8.29 -4.70
CA ILE A 10 -19.41 7.02 -4.18
C ILE A 10 -18.36 5.91 -4.29
N THR A 11 -17.67 5.80 -5.43
CA THR A 11 -16.63 4.79 -5.64
C THR A 11 -15.50 4.94 -4.62
N PHE A 12 -14.98 6.16 -4.42
CA PHE A 12 -13.89 6.41 -3.48
C PHE A 12 -14.30 6.18 -2.02
N ILE A 13 -15.53 6.53 -1.64
CA ILE A 13 -16.08 6.29 -0.29
C ILE A 13 -16.33 4.80 -0.02
N ILE A 14 -16.59 3.99 -1.04
CA ILE A 14 -16.75 2.53 -0.88
C ILE A 14 -15.37 1.83 -0.85
N CYS A 15 -14.49 2.18 -1.78
CA CYS A 15 -13.17 1.52 -1.92
C CYS A 15 -12.18 1.94 -0.84
N GLY A 16 -12.18 3.22 -0.42
CA GLY A 16 -11.27 3.75 0.60
C GLY A 16 -11.32 2.98 1.93
N PRO A 17 -12.51 2.76 2.53
CA PRO A 17 -12.65 1.95 3.74
C PRO A 17 -12.16 0.51 3.59
N ALA A 18 -12.26 -0.09 2.40
CA ALA A 18 -11.71 -1.42 2.16
C ALA A 18 -10.18 -1.44 2.31
N PHE A 19 -9.48 -0.42 1.79
CA PHE A 19 -8.03 -0.27 2.00
C PHE A 19 -7.67 -0.04 3.47
N ILE A 20 -8.44 0.78 4.17
CA ILE A 20 -8.27 1.01 5.62
C ILE A 20 -8.45 -0.31 6.40
N LEU A 21 -9.48 -1.08 6.08
CA LEU A 21 -9.74 -2.39 6.69
C LEU A 21 -8.58 -3.37 6.44
N VAL A 22 -8.08 -3.44 5.21
CA VAL A 22 -6.89 -4.22 4.86
C VAL A 22 -5.68 -3.81 5.69
N GLY A 23 -5.53 -2.51 5.99
CA GLY A 23 -4.49 -2.00 6.86
C GLY A 23 -4.65 -2.44 8.33
N PHE A 24 -5.86 -2.37 8.89
CA PHE A 24 -6.14 -2.87 10.25
C PHE A 24 -5.91 -4.37 10.38
N LEU A 25 -6.34 -5.15 9.39
CA LEU A 25 -6.13 -6.60 9.36
C LEU A 25 -4.64 -6.96 9.32
N GLN A 26 -3.84 -6.22 8.57
CA GLN A 26 -2.39 -6.41 8.52
C GLN A 26 -1.72 -5.98 9.82
N TYR A 27 -2.14 -4.87 10.43
CA TYR A 27 -1.53 -4.34 11.65
C TYR A 27 -1.53 -5.37 12.81
N ASN A 28 -2.61 -6.15 12.94
CA ASN A 28 -2.78 -7.15 14.00
C ASN A 28 -2.32 -8.57 13.60
N LYS A 29 -1.85 -8.75 12.35
CA LYS A 29 -1.49 -10.08 11.84
C LYS A 29 -0.20 -10.57 12.51
N LYS A 30 -0.13 -11.87 12.81
CA LYS A 30 1.09 -12.52 13.34
C LYS A 30 1.96 -13.16 12.25
N THR A 31 1.40 -13.36 11.07
CA THR A 31 2.12 -13.88 9.89
C THR A 31 2.46 -12.73 8.95
N PRO A 32 3.57 -12.83 8.20
CA PRO A 32 4.00 -11.76 7.29
C PRO A 32 2.88 -11.34 6.34
N ALA A 33 2.61 -10.04 6.33
CA ALA A 33 1.65 -9.45 5.42
C ALA A 33 2.20 -9.47 3.98
N ALA A 34 1.34 -9.83 3.02
CA ALA A 34 1.63 -9.72 1.60
C ALA A 34 1.28 -8.31 1.12
N PHE A 35 2.08 -7.78 0.20
CA PHE A 35 1.87 -6.45 -0.39
C PHE A 35 1.07 -6.49 -1.71
N TYR A 36 0.63 -7.68 -2.14
CA TYR A 36 -0.14 -7.89 -3.37
C TYR A 36 0.55 -7.38 -4.65
N SER A 37 1.88 -7.32 -4.67
CA SER A 37 2.72 -6.93 -5.82
C SER A 37 2.98 -8.05 -6.82
N GLY A 38 2.37 -9.22 -6.65
CA GLY A 38 2.70 -10.44 -7.39
C GLY A 38 3.96 -11.16 -6.88
N GLU A 39 4.71 -10.57 -5.94
CA GLU A 39 5.80 -11.24 -5.24
C GLU A 39 5.26 -12.15 -4.13
N ASN A 40 5.89 -13.31 -3.94
CA ASN A 40 5.59 -14.17 -2.80
C ASN A 40 5.94 -13.42 -1.50
N PRO A 41 5.03 -13.41 -0.50
CA PRO A 41 5.33 -12.80 0.78
C PRO A 41 6.56 -13.49 1.41
N PRO A 42 7.44 -12.72 2.07
CA PRO A 42 8.59 -13.31 2.75
C PRO A 42 8.12 -14.29 3.83
N GLY A 43 8.87 -15.38 4.01
CA GLY A 43 8.66 -16.29 5.13
C GLY A 43 8.91 -15.60 6.47
N SER A 44 8.30 -16.09 7.55
CA SER A 44 8.55 -15.54 8.89
C SER A 44 10.02 -15.65 9.31
N ASP A 45 10.75 -16.63 8.79
CA ASP A 45 12.19 -16.83 8.99
C ASP A 45 13.08 -15.92 8.12
N GLU A 46 12.48 -15.23 7.15
CA GLU A 46 13.17 -14.29 6.25
C GLU A 46 13.04 -12.83 6.72
N LEU A 47 12.32 -12.59 7.82
CA LEU A 47 12.10 -11.27 8.41
C LEU A 47 12.78 -11.18 9.78
N THR A 48 13.43 -10.05 10.03
CA THR A 48 14.00 -9.70 11.34
C THR A 48 12.93 -9.48 12.40
N ASP A 49 11.81 -8.85 12.03
CA ASP A 49 10.68 -8.58 12.91
C ASP A 49 9.37 -8.58 12.11
N VAL A 50 8.57 -9.64 12.29
CA VAL A 50 7.27 -9.80 11.62
C VAL A 50 6.23 -8.80 12.16
N ALA A 51 6.27 -8.47 13.46
CA ALA A 51 5.31 -7.56 14.06
C ALA A 51 5.55 -6.12 13.58
N ALA A 52 6.81 -5.66 13.55
CA ALA A 52 7.15 -4.37 12.97
C ALA A 52 6.78 -4.32 11.48
N TRP A 53 7.15 -5.33 10.70
CA TRP A 53 6.79 -5.45 9.28
C TRP A 53 5.29 -5.23 9.05
N ASN A 54 4.45 -5.95 9.81
CA ASN A 54 3.00 -5.91 9.73
C ASN A 54 2.41 -4.56 10.17
N LYS A 55 2.93 -3.97 11.26
CA LYS A 55 2.51 -2.63 11.69
C LYS A 55 2.75 -1.58 10.62
N TYR A 56 3.95 -1.56 10.02
CA TYR A 56 4.27 -0.58 8.97
C TYR A 56 3.46 -0.80 7.69
N HIS A 57 3.22 -2.05 7.29
CA HIS A 57 2.32 -2.34 6.15
C HIS A 57 0.89 -1.91 6.45
N GLY A 58 0.39 -2.18 7.66
CA GLY A 58 -0.90 -1.72 8.11
C GLY A 58 -1.04 -0.19 8.02
N TYR A 59 -0.04 0.55 8.51
CA TYR A 59 -0.01 2.02 8.40
C TYR A 59 0.00 2.52 6.95
N LEU A 60 0.73 1.85 6.05
CA LEU A 60 0.74 2.23 4.64
C LEU A 60 -0.65 2.12 4.00
N TRP A 61 -1.35 1.02 4.25
CA TRP A 61 -2.71 0.81 3.73
C TRP A 61 -3.75 1.75 4.35
N ILE A 62 -3.66 2.02 5.65
CA ILE A 62 -4.53 3.01 6.31
C ILE A 62 -4.30 4.41 5.74
N ALA A 63 -3.03 4.84 5.63
CA ALA A 63 -2.70 6.15 5.09
C ALA A 63 -3.14 6.28 3.62
N TYR A 64 -2.90 5.25 2.81
CA TYR A 64 -3.35 5.20 1.43
C TYR A 64 -4.88 5.31 1.33
N GLY A 65 -5.61 4.51 2.11
CA GLY A 65 -7.08 4.55 2.09
C GLY A 65 -7.66 5.90 2.53
N LEU A 66 -7.04 6.58 3.49
CA LEU A 66 -7.45 7.93 3.91
C LEU A 66 -7.20 8.97 2.82
N LEU A 67 -6.04 8.96 2.18
CA LEU A 67 -5.73 9.86 1.05
C LEU A 67 -6.67 9.59 -0.12
N PHE A 68 -6.90 8.31 -0.44
CA PHE A 68 -7.81 7.89 -1.50
C PHE A 68 -9.23 8.49 -1.30
N ILE A 69 -9.77 8.50 -0.08
CA ILE A 69 -11.08 9.10 0.19
C ILE A 69 -11.10 10.62 -0.08
N LEU A 70 -9.95 11.30 0.05
CA LEU A 70 -9.79 12.74 -0.16
C LEU A 70 -9.54 13.12 -1.62
N ASP A 71 -9.03 12.21 -2.44
CA ASP A 71 -8.75 12.44 -3.87
C ASP A 71 -9.91 13.06 -4.68
N PRO A 72 -11.19 12.59 -4.57
CA PRO A 72 -12.27 13.16 -5.37
C PRO A 72 -12.55 14.65 -5.07
N PHE A 73 -12.09 15.19 -3.93
CA PHE A 73 -12.22 16.62 -3.64
C PHE A 73 -11.38 17.49 -4.59
N LEU A 74 -10.34 16.93 -5.24
CA LEU A 74 -9.58 17.64 -6.28
C LEU A 74 -10.45 18.02 -7.48
N LEU A 75 -11.51 17.25 -7.77
CA LEU A 75 -12.48 17.58 -8.83
C LEU A 75 -13.29 18.84 -8.49
N LEU A 76 -13.50 19.14 -7.21
CA LEU A 76 -14.23 20.32 -6.75
C LEU A 76 -13.35 21.59 -6.77
N LEU A 77 -12.04 21.43 -6.75
CA LEU A 77 -11.06 22.54 -6.81
C LEU A 77 -10.75 22.98 -8.23
N SER A 78 -11.11 22.18 -9.24
CA SER A 78 -10.84 22.48 -10.64
C SER A 78 -12.03 23.16 -11.32
N GLU A 79 -11.81 24.30 -11.97
CA GLU A 79 -12.81 24.96 -12.82
C GLU A 79 -13.12 24.16 -14.10
N ASN A 80 -12.16 23.32 -14.54
CA ASN A 80 -12.27 22.49 -15.72
C ASN A 80 -12.21 21.01 -15.36
N ILE A 81 -13.22 20.24 -15.78
CA ILE A 81 -13.31 18.80 -15.51
C ILE A 81 -12.11 18.00 -16.02
N TYR A 82 -11.52 18.37 -17.16
CA TYR A 82 -10.33 17.69 -17.68
C TYR A 82 -9.13 17.90 -16.76
N THR A 83 -8.95 19.12 -16.24
CA THR A 83 -7.91 19.43 -15.25
C THR A 83 -8.15 18.64 -13.95
N GLY A 84 -9.39 18.58 -13.48
CA GLY A 84 -9.75 17.78 -12.31
C GLY A 84 -9.42 16.30 -12.47
N ILE A 85 -9.77 15.70 -13.61
CA ILE A 85 -9.45 14.29 -13.90
C ILE A 85 -7.93 14.06 -13.98
N ILE A 86 -7.18 14.98 -14.59
CA ILE A 86 -5.71 14.90 -14.65
C ILE A 86 -5.11 14.95 -13.24
N LEU A 87 -5.57 15.87 -12.39
CA LEU A 87 -5.11 16.00 -11.00
C LEU A 87 -5.47 14.76 -10.18
N LEU A 88 -6.69 14.26 -10.29
CA LEU A 88 -7.15 13.03 -9.64
C LEU A 88 -6.29 11.83 -10.04
N THR A 89 -6.04 11.66 -11.34
CA THR A 89 -5.22 10.56 -11.86
C THR A 89 -3.77 10.68 -11.38
N ALA A 90 -3.23 11.91 -11.40
CA ALA A 90 -1.87 12.17 -10.95
C ALA A 90 -1.69 11.91 -9.44
N ALA A 91 -2.69 12.26 -8.63
CA ALA A 91 -2.73 11.92 -7.20
C ALA A 91 -2.65 10.40 -7.04
N VAL A 92 -3.64 9.65 -7.54
CA VAL A 92 -3.71 8.17 -7.38
C VAL A 92 -2.41 7.47 -7.79
N LEU A 93 -1.78 7.92 -8.89
CA LEU A 93 -0.49 7.41 -9.34
C LEU A 93 0.65 7.74 -8.36
N LEU A 94 0.68 8.97 -7.84
CA LEU A 94 1.64 9.41 -6.84
C LEU A 94 1.50 8.62 -5.53
N GLU A 95 0.29 8.46 -4.96
CA GLU A 95 0.14 7.69 -3.72
C GLU A 95 0.55 6.23 -3.92
N THR A 96 0.20 5.63 -5.06
CA THR A 96 0.60 4.27 -5.41
C THR A 96 2.12 4.14 -5.53
N ALA A 97 2.77 5.09 -6.21
CA ALA A 97 4.23 5.14 -6.33
C ALA A 97 4.91 5.29 -4.96
N VAL A 98 4.39 6.18 -4.10
CA VAL A 98 4.88 6.35 -2.73
C VAL A 98 4.73 5.06 -1.94
N MET A 99 3.57 4.39 -2.02
CA MET A 99 3.32 3.13 -1.34
C MET A 99 4.33 2.06 -1.78
N TYR A 100 4.57 1.92 -3.09
CA TYR A 100 5.56 1.00 -3.65
C TYR A 100 6.99 1.31 -3.17
N ILE A 101 7.41 2.57 -3.23
CA ILE A 101 8.75 2.97 -2.77
C ILE A 101 8.93 2.66 -1.27
N ARG A 102 7.91 2.93 -0.45
CA ARG A 102 7.94 2.62 0.98
C ARG A 102 8.02 1.12 1.23
N HIS A 103 7.24 0.33 0.49
CA HIS A 103 7.33 -1.13 0.55
C HIS A 103 8.74 -1.64 0.20
N GLN A 104 9.36 -1.13 -0.86
CA GLN A 104 10.75 -1.49 -1.21
C GLN A 104 11.75 -1.12 -0.09
N ARG A 105 11.55 0.02 0.59
CA ARG A 105 12.36 0.38 1.77
C ARG A 105 12.12 -0.57 2.94
N LEU A 106 10.88 -1.01 3.16
CA LEU A 106 10.54 -2.02 4.18
C LEU A 106 11.22 -3.35 3.90
N ILE A 107 11.23 -3.82 2.63
CA ILE A 107 11.96 -5.03 2.23
C ILE A 107 13.43 -4.88 2.60
N ARG A 108 14.08 -3.78 2.20
CA ARG A 108 15.52 -3.56 2.49
C ARG A 108 15.83 -3.50 3.99
N LYS A 109 14.88 -3.02 4.80
CA LYS A 109 15.06 -2.85 6.24
C LYS A 109 14.86 -4.15 7.03
N TYR A 110 13.81 -4.92 6.71
CA TYR A 110 13.42 -6.06 7.53
C TYR A 110 13.77 -7.41 6.93
N ARG A 111 13.95 -7.51 5.60
CA ARG A 111 14.30 -8.77 4.96
C ARG A 111 15.73 -9.14 5.29
N ILE A 112 15.90 -10.29 5.94
CA ILE A 112 17.20 -10.88 6.16
C ILE A 112 17.72 -11.33 4.80
N ARG A 113 18.85 -10.75 4.33
CA ARG A 113 19.57 -11.36 3.22
C ARG A 113 19.98 -12.75 3.69
N LYS A 114 19.59 -13.81 2.98
CA LYS A 114 20.16 -15.15 3.16
C LYS A 114 21.63 -15.12 2.73
N THR A 115 22.47 -14.47 3.52
CA THR A 115 23.92 -14.58 3.44
C THR A 115 24.27 -15.95 4.00
N ASN A 116 24.67 -16.88 3.12
CA ASN A 116 25.41 -18.12 3.43
C ASN A 116 24.65 -19.37 3.90
N ARG A 117 23.51 -19.76 3.30
CA ARG A 117 23.08 -21.18 3.39
C ARG A 117 23.77 -22.11 2.38
N CYS A 118 24.49 -21.57 1.38
CA CYS A 118 25.25 -22.37 0.41
C CYS A 118 26.64 -22.83 0.92
N ARG A 119 27.17 -22.23 2.00
CA ARG A 119 28.47 -22.62 2.59
C ARG A 119 28.40 -23.74 3.63
N GLN A 120 27.21 -24.06 4.15
CA GLN A 120 27.06 -25.13 5.16
C GLN A 120 26.61 -26.47 4.57
N GLN A 121 26.23 -26.50 3.30
CA GLN A 121 25.92 -27.76 2.60
C GLN A 121 27.16 -28.37 1.93
N THR A 122 28.33 -27.71 2.03
CA THR A 122 29.61 -28.18 1.50
C THR A 122 30.49 -28.89 2.54
N ASP A 123 30.07 -28.94 3.81
CA ASP A 123 30.84 -29.50 4.95
C ASP A 123 30.09 -30.61 5.73
N LYS A 124 29.23 -31.40 5.07
CA LYS A 124 28.66 -32.65 5.63
C LYS A 124 28.66 -33.78 4.63
#